data_AF-A0A0G1F208-F1
#
_entry.id   AF-A0A0G1F208-F1
#
_cell.length_a   1.000
_cell.length_b   1.000
_cell.length_c   1.000
_cell.angle_alpha   90.00
_cell.angle_beta   90.00
_cell.angle_gamma   90.00
#
_symmetry.space_group_name_H-M   'P 1'
#
loop_
_entity.id
_entity.type
_entity.pdbx_description
1 polymer ?
#
loop_
_entity_poly.entity_id
_entity_poly.type
_entity_poly.pdbx_seq_one_letter_code
_entity_poly.pdbx_strand_id
1 'polypeptide(L)'
;MKQNQRFQHIRTIESGINRHLFIICAIVTIVVMAMTLIDFFTRGNLFTVQIAPFYLGVLVIYSLHKEIVRWLGQREAERQGEIFVYIWIGLTTALYIINFVTKNYFSVTPEGLSINTLQSATILTLEVLAIFLATRFLKITKICLTKKNFFKKIKDND
;
A
#
# COMPACT_ATOMS: atom_id res chain seq x y z
N MET A 1 -22.45 -31.57 5.83
CA MET A 1 -23.10 -30.26 6.09
C MET A 1 -22.41 -29.39 7.15
N LYS A 2 -21.93 -29.90 8.30
CA LYS A 2 -21.27 -29.09 9.35
C LYS A 2 -19.97 -28.35 8.95
N GLN A 3 -19.15 -28.89 8.04
CA GLN A 3 -17.91 -28.23 7.58
C GLN A 3 -18.17 -26.95 6.78
N ASN A 4 -19.26 -26.90 6.02
CA ASN A 4 -19.59 -25.75 5.17
C ASN A 4 -20.00 -24.53 6.01
N GLN A 5 -20.66 -24.75 7.15
CA GLN A 5 -21.07 -23.67 8.06
C GLN A 5 -19.90 -23.06 8.84
N ARG A 6 -18.91 -23.86 9.25
CA ARG A 6 -17.67 -23.33 9.88
C ARG A 6 -16.86 -22.45 8.94
N PHE A 7 -16.74 -22.85 7.67
CA PHE A 7 -16.05 -22.07 6.66
C PHE A 7 -16.73 -20.72 6.39
N GLN A 8 -18.06 -20.69 6.37
CA GLN A 8 -18.80 -19.44 6.19
C GLN A 8 -18.64 -18.51 7.40
N HIS A 9 -18.66 -19.04 8.63
CA HIS A 9 -18.50 -18.22 9.84
C HIS A 9 -17.12 -17.56 9.92
N ILE A 10 -16.05 -18.31 9.63
CA ILE A 10 -14.67 -17.77 9.56
C ILE A 10 -14.59 -16.66 8.50
N ARG A 11 -15.19 -16.89 7.33
CA ARG A 11 -15.20 -15.94 6.21
C ARG A 11 -15.88 -14.60 6.55
N THR A 12 -16.95 -14.60 7.35
CA THR A 12 -17.59 -13.36 7.82
C THR A 12 -16.73 -12.58 8.82
N ILE A 13 -16.08 -13.27 9.75
CA ILE A 13 -15.20 -12.63 10.74
C ILE A 13 -14.01 -11.97 10.04
N GLU A 14 -13.34 -12.71 9.16
CA GLU A 14 -12.18 -12.23 8.39
C GLU A 14 -12.54 -11.02 7.51
N SER A 15 -13.74 -11.02 6.92
CA SER A 15 -14.22 -9.86 6.15
C SER A 15 -14.42 -8.61 7.02
N GLY A 16 -14.95 -8.79 8.23
CA GLY A 16 -15.09 -7.71 9.21
C GLY A 16 -13.73 -7.13 9.60
N ILE A 17 -12.75 -7.99 9.90
CA ILE A 17 -11.38 -7.59 10.23
C ILE A 17 -10.75 -6.82 9.08
N ASN A 18 -10.86 -7.33 7.84
CA ASN A 18 -10.34 -6.65 6.66
C ASN A 18 -10.95 -5.25 6.47
N ARG A 19 -12.24 -5.08 6.75
CA ARG A 19 -12.89 -3.76 6.68
C ARG A 19 -12.32 -2.79 7.73
N HIS A 20 -12.12 -3.24 8.97
CA HIS A 20 -11.50 -2.40 10.00
C HIS A 20 -10.05 -2.04 9.66
N LEU A 21 -9.25 -3.01 9.19
CA LEU A 21 -7.88 -2.77 8.75
C LEU A 21 -7.81 -1.79 7.58
N PHE A 22 -8.73 -1.89 6.61
CA PHE A 22 -8.83 -0.94 5.51
C PHE A 22 -9.07 0.48 6.01
N ILE A 23 -10.02 0.67 6.94
CA ILE A 23 -10.34 1.99 7.51
C ILE A 23 -9.15 2.56 8.26
N ILE A 24 -8.48 1.75 9.11
CA ILE A 24 -7.28 2.18 9.84
C ILE A 24 -6.19 2.59 8.86
N CYS A 25 -5.91 1.77 7.84
CA CYS A 25 -4.91 2.06 6.82
C CYS A 25 -5.24 3.34 6.04
N ALA A 26 -6.52 3.56 5.70
CA ALA A 26 -6.99 4.79 5.05
C ALA A 26 -6.77 6.02 5.93
N ILE A 27 -7.14 5.96 7.22
CA ILE A 27 -6.93 7.05 8.17
C ILE A 27 -5.44 7.37 8.30
N VAL A 28 -4.60 6.37 8.52
CA VAL A 28 -3.14 6.57 8.64
C VAL A 28 -2.58 7.15 7.35
N THR A 29 -3.03 6.68 6.17
CA THR A 29 -2.61 7.24 4.87
C THR A 29 -2.93 8.73 4.79
N ILE A 30 -4.16 9.13 5.13
CA ILE A 30 -4.58 10.54 5.10
C ILE A 30 -3.73 11.39 6.04
N VAL A 31 -3.47 10.90 7.26
CA VAL A 31 -2.63 11.60 8.25
C VAL A 31 -1.21 11.80 7.71
N VAL A 32 -0.60 10.74 7.16
CA VAL A 32 0.76 10.81 6.62
C VAL A 32 0.82 11.76 5.43
N MET A 33 -0.16 11.72 4.52
CA MET A 33 -0.25 12.65 3.39
C MET A 33 -0.40 14.10 3.85
N ALA A 34 -1.24 14.36 4.85
CA ALA A 34 -1.40 15.69 5.43
C ALA A 34 -0.08 16.18 6.04
N MET A 35 0.63 15.33 6.78
CA MET A 35 1.96 15.65 7.31
C MET A 35 2.96 15.95 6.20
N THR A 36 3.01 15.14 5.14
CA THR A 36 3.89 15.39 3.97
C THR A 36 3.56 16.72 3.29
N LEU A 37 2.29 17.06 3.14
CA LEU A 37 1.86 18.34 2.58
C LEU A 37 2.29 19.51 3.47
N ILE A 38 2.04 19.43 4.77
CA ILE A 38 2.43 20.47 5.74
C ILE A 38 3.95 20.65 5.71
N ASP A 39 4.71 19.56 5.75
CA ASP A 39 6.17 19.61 5.71
C ASP A 39 6.68 20.25 4.41
N PHE A 40 6.07 19.92 3.27
CA PHE A 40 6.42 20.53 1.98
C PHE A 40 6.16 22.04 1.96
N PHE A 41 4.97 22.49 2.38
CA PHE A 41 4.62 23.91 2.37
C PHE A 41 5.38 24.72 3.43
N THR A 42 5.80 24.07 4.52
CA THR A 42 6.61 24.70 5.57
C THR A 42 8.12 24.62 5.30
N ARG A 43 8.52 24.10 4.13
CA ARG A 43 9.92 24.02 3.69
C ARG A 43 10.79 23.14 4.60
N GLY A 44 10.24 22.03 5.08
CA GLY A 44 10.97 21.04 5.89
C GLY A 44 11.26 21.47 7.33
N ASN A 45 10.59 22.52 7.82
CA ASN A 45 10.90 23.15 9.10
C ASN A 45 10.21 22.48 10.30
N LEU A 46 9.30 21.54 10.08
CA LEU A 46 8.39 21.07 11.13
C LEU A 46 8.47 19.56 11.43
N PHE A 47 8.89 18.69 10.50
CA PHE A 47 8.82 17.25 10.75
C PHE A 47 9.95 16.43 10.10
N THR A 48 10.76 15.75 10.92
CA THR A 48 11.42 14.51 10.48
C THR A 48 10.34 13.43 10.38
N VAL A 49 10.12 12.87 9.19
CA VAL A 49 9.03 11.93 8.88
C VAL A 49 9.24 10.56 9.55
N GLN A 50 9.16 10.50 10.88
CA GLN A 50 9.26 9.26 11.66
C GLN A 50 8.01 8.39 11.54
N ILE A 51 6.91 8.95 11.03
CA ILE A 51 5.64 8.22 10.84
C ILE A 51 5.65 7.29 9.61
N ALA A 52 6.57 7.50 8.66
CA ALA A 52 6.70 6.69 7.45
C ALA A 52 6.86 5.17 7.73
N PRO A 53 7.80 4.70 8.59
CA PRO A 53 7.94 3.28 8.89
C PRO A 53 6.69 2.68 9.56
N PHE A 54 6.02 3.44 10.43
CA PHE A 54 4.76 3.00 11.04
C PHE A 54 3.67 2.82 9.97
N TYR A 55 3.52 3.79 9.07
CA TYR A 55 2.59 3.72 7.96
C TYR A 55 2.85 2.50 7.06
N LEU A 56 4.11 2.28 6.67
CA LEU A 56 4.49 1.13 5.85
C LEU A 56 4.17 -0.19 6.56
N GLY A 57 4.44 -0.29 7.86
CA GLY A 57 4.08 -1.46 8.66
C GLY A 57 2.58 -1.76 8.62
N VAL A 58 1.74 -0.74 8.84
CA VAL A 58 0.27 -0.87 8.75
C VAL A 58 -0.16 -1.28 7.35
N LEU A 59 0.43 -0.69 6.31
CA LEU A 59 0.12 -0.99 4.91
C LEU A 59 0.50 -2.44 4.54
N VAL A 60 1.66 -2.92 4.99
CA VAL A 60 2.09 -4.31 4.80
C VAL A 60 1.14 -5.28 5.49
N ILE A 61 0.78 -5.03 6.76
CA ILE A 61 -0.16 -5.87 7.52
C ILE A 61 -1.50 -5.95 6.79
N TYR A 62 -2.05 -4.80 6.38
CA TYR A 62 -3.29 -4.74 5.60
C TYR A 62 -3.16 -5.53 4.29
N SER A 63 -2.07 -5.35 3.54
CA SER A 63 -1.87 -5.99 2.25
C SER A 63 -1.73 -7.51 2.36
N LEU A 64 -1.06 -8.02 3.40
CA LEU A 64 -0.95 -9.45 3.69
C LEU A 64 -2.31 -10.04 4.11
N HIS A 65 -3.00 -9.38 5.04
CA HIS A 65 -4.30 -9.84 5.52
C HIS A 65 -5.32 -9.93 4.37
N LYS A 66 -5.34 -8.91 3.49
CA LYS A 66 -6.17 -8.91 2.30
C LYS A 66 -5.90 -10.11 1.38
N GLU A 67 -4.64 -10.49 1.17
CA GLU A 67 -4.30 -11.63 0.32
C GLU A 67 -4.72 -12.97 0.96
N ILE A 68 -4.64 -13.09 2.30
CA ILE A 68 -5.18 -14.24 3.06
C ILE A 68 -6.70 -14.35 2.85
N VAL A 69 -7.43 -13.25 3.00
CA VAL A 69 -8.88 -13.18 2.75
C VAL A 69 -9.23 -13.58 1.32
N ARG A 70 -8.40 -13.18 0.35
CA ARG A 70 -8.55 -13.57 -1.05
C ARG A 70 -8.35 -15.08 -1.26
N TRP A 71 -7.42 -15.68 -0.53
CA TRP A 71 -7.19 -17.13 -0.56
C TRP A 71 -8.36 -17.92 0.03
N LEU A 72 -9.13 -17.32 0.94
CA LEU A 72 -10.38 -17.88 1.47
C LEU A 72 -11.57 -17.75 0.49
N GLY A 73 -11.36 -17.25 -0.74
CA GLY A 73 -12.35 -17.28 -1.81
C GLY A 73 -13.31 -16.07 -1.85
N GLN A 74 -13.00 -14.98 -1.17
CA GLN A 74 -13.75 -13.71 -1.32
C GLN A 74 -13.29 -12.94 -2.56
N ARG A 75 -14.19 -12.81 -3.55
CA ARG A 75 -13.95 -12.09 -4.82
C ARG A 75 -14.01 -10.56 -4.70
N GLU A 76 -14.70 -10.01 -3.69
CA GLU A 76 -14.94 -8.56 -3.62
C GLU A 76 -13.74 -7.70 -3.18
N ALA A 77 -12.66 -8.31 -2.67
CA ALA A 77 -11.50 -7.56 -2.20
C ALA A 77 -10.62 -6.98 -3.33
N GLU A 78 -10.95 -7.16 -4.61
CA GLU A 78 -9.96 -7.06 -5.69
C GLU A 78 -9.40 -5.64 -5.92
N ARG A 79 -10.16 -4.56 -5.68
CA ARG A 79 -9.75 -3.20 -6.12
C ARG A 79 -9.24 -2.22 -5.07
N GLN A 80 -9.39 -2.50 -3.77
CA GLN A 80 -9.11 -1.47 -2.74
C GLN A 80 -7.63 -1.11 -2.54
N GLY A 81 -6.69 -1.94 -3.01
CA GLY A 81 -5.25 -1.70 -2.81
C GLY A 81 -4.65 -0.70 -3.80
N GLU A 82 -5.24 -0.60 -4.99
CA GLU A 82 -4.75 0.24 -6.10
C GLU A 82 -4.93 1.73 -5.78
N ILE A 83 -5.99 2.05 -5.04
CA ILE A 83 -6.34 3.41 -4.64
C ILE A 83 -5.18 4.07 -3.86
N PHE A 84 -4.56 3.34 -2.93
CA PHE A 84 -3.43 3.87 -2.16
C PHE A 84 -2.25 4.26 -3.05
N VAL A 85 -1.92 3.40 -4.02
CA VAL A 85 -0.84 3.64 -4.99
C VAL A 85 -1.15 4.88 -5.83
N TYR A 86 -2.37 4.97 -6.37
CA TYR A 86 -2.76 6.10 -7.22
C TYR A 86 -2.76 7.43 -6.48
N ILE A 87 -3.24 7.45 -5.24
CA ILE A 87 -3.23 8.69 -4.45
C ILE A 87 -1.78 9.10 -4.13
N TRP A 88 -0.89 8.16 -3.78
CA TRP A 88 0.52 8.48 -3.53
C TRP A 88 1.26 8.97 -4.77
N ILE A 89 1.05 8.33 -5.93
CA ILE A 89 1.62 8.80 -7.20
C ILE A 89 1.09 10.20 -7.51
N GLY A 90 -0.23 10.41 -7.45
CA GLY A 90 -0.85 11.69 -7.75
C GLY A 90 -0.34 12.81 -6.83
N LEU A 91 -0.25 12.56 -5.53
CA LEU A 91 0.28 13.50 -4.55
C LEU A 91 1.73 13.87 -4.86
N THR A 92 2.61 12.88 -5.02
CA THR A 92 4.04 13.12 -5.26
C THR A 92 4.26 13.84 -6.58
N THR A 93 3.56 13.46 -7.65
CA THR A 93 3.60 14.18 -8.92
C THR A 93 3.13 15.63 -8.77
N ALA A 94 2.04 15.88 -8.03
CA ALA A 94 1.56 17.23 -7.77
C ALA A 94 2.61 18.07 -7.03
N LEU A 95 3.29 17.51 -6.02
CA LEU A 95 4.38 18.18 -5.30
C LEU A 95 5.54 18.57 -6.23
N TYR A 96 5.95 17.67 -7.14
CA TYR A 96 6.96 17.99 -8.15
C TYR A 96 6.53 19.11 -9.09
N ILE A 97 5.29 19.10 -9.56
CA ILE A 97 4.75 20.15 -10.44
C ILE A 97 4.74 21.49 -9.71
N ILE A 98 4.25 21.54 -8.46
CA ILE A 98 4.23 22.76 -7.65
C ILE A 98 5.65 23.28 -7.46
N ASN A 99 6.59 22.42 -7.11
CA ASN A 99 7.99 22.81 -6.94
C ASN A 99 8.61 23.33 -8.24
N PHE A 100 8.31 22.71 -9.38
CA PHE A 100 8.79 23.15 -10.69
C PHE A 100 8.23 24.53 -11.07
N VAL A 101 6.91 24.74 -10.93
CA VAL A 101 6.25 26.01 -11.26
C VAL A 101 6.71 27.15 -10.33
N THR A 102 7.01 26.82 -9.08
CA THR A 102 7.57 27.79 -8.11
C THR A 102 9.09 27.94 -8.20
N LYS A 103 9.73 27.46 -9.27
CA LYS A 103 11.17 27.60 -9.52
C LYS A 103 12.03 27.06 -8.36
N ASN A 104 11.66 25.90 -7.83
CA ASN A 104 12.31 25.21 -6.71
C ASN A 104 12.23 25.91 -5.35
N TYR A 105 11.31 26.86 -5.17
CA TYR A 105 11.13 27.60 -3.91
C TYR A 105 10.92 26.70 -2.68
N PHE A 106 10.25 25.55 -2.85
CA PHE A 106 9.96 24.62 -1.75
C PHE A 106 11.04 23.56 -1.54
N SER A 107 12.03 23.47 -2.44
CA SER A 107 13.12 22.49 -2.36
C SER A 107 14.44 23.11 -1.91
N VAL A 108 14.50 24.43 -1.76
CA VAL A 108 15.72 25.16 -1.38
C VAL A 108 15.40 26.09 -0.21
N THR A 109 16.20 26.03 0.86
CA THR A 109 16.10 26.98 1.97
C THR A 109 16.60 28.37 1.56
N PRO A 110 16.29 29.44 2.32
CA PRO A 110 16.88 30.75 2.07
C PRO A 110 18.41 30.75 2.06
N GLU A 111 19.06 29.79 2.73
CA GLU A 111 20.52 29.62 2.74
C GLU A 111 21.05 28.78 1.55
N GLY A 112 20.19 28.34 0.63
CA GLY A 112 20.59 27.53 -0.53
C GLY A 112 20.72 26.03 -0.25
N LEU A 113 20.29 25.55 0.92
CA LEU A 113 20.33 24.13 1.27
C LEU A 113 19.16 23.37 0.65
N SER A 114 19.40 22.13 0.21
CA SER A 114 18.35 21.27 -0.33
C SER A 114 17.44 20.72 0.76
N ILE A 115 16.13 20.85 0.59
CA ILE A 115 15.10 20.31 1.48
C ILE A 115 14.76 18.88 1.04
N ASN A 116 14.81 17.94 1.98
CA ASN A 116 14.67 16.51 1.67
C ASN A 116 13.22 16.02 1.53
N THR A 117 12.21 16.87 1.77
CA THR A 117 10.79 16.48 1.78
C THR A 117 10.33 15.83 0.47
N LEU A 118 10.75 16.36 -0.69
CA LEU A 118 10.44 15.77 -2.00
C LEU A 118 11.04 14.37 -2.16
N GLN A 119 12.30 14.22 -1.74
CA GLN A 119 12.98 12.93 -1.80
C GLN A 119 12.32 11.92 -0.86
N SER A 120 11.96 12.32 0.36
CA SER A 120 11.24 11.47 1.31
C SER A 120 9.87 11.05 0.78
N ALA A 121 9.11 11.96 0.18
CA ALA A 121 7.82 11.64 -0.45
C ALA A 121 7.98 10.66 -1.62
N THR A 122 9.03 10.83 -2.43
CA THR A 122 9.38 9.91 -3.53
C THR A 122 9.72 8.52 -3.01
N ILE A 123 10.60 8.42 -2.00
CA ILE A 123 10.97 7.13 -1.40
C ILE A 123 9.72 6.43 -0.87
N LEU A 124 8.88 7.14 -0.11
CA LEU A 124 7.68 6.57 0.46
C LEU A 124 6.69 6.09 -0.62
N THR A 125 6.54 6.86 -1.70
CA THR A 125 5.71 6.47 -2.85
C THR A 125 6.24 5.21 -3.53
N LEU A 126 7.56 5.10 -3.70
CA LEU A 126 8.21 3.92 -4.26
C LEU A 126 8.03 2.69 -3.37
N GLU A 127 8.12 2.86 -2.05
CA GLU A 127 7.89 1.77 -1.08
C GLU A 127 6.44 1.28 -1.10
N VAL A 128 5.46 2.20 -1.15
CA VAL A 128 4.04 1.87 -1.32
C VAL A 128 3.82 1.08 -2.63
N LEU A 129 4.43 1.53 -3.72
CA LEU A 129 4.37 0.84 -5.01
C LEU A 129 5.05 -0.54 -4.94
N ALA A 130 6.17 -0.67 -4.26
CA ALA A 130 6.88 -1.92 -4.07
C ALA A 130 6.04 -2.95 -3.29
N ILE A 131 5.36 -2.52 -2.21
CA ILE A 131 4.43 -3.38 -1.45
C ILE A 131 3.29 -3.88 -2.36
N PHE A 132 2.73 -2.99 -3.17
CA PHE A 132 1.68 -3.35 -4.12
C PHE A 132 2.17 -4.35 -5.19
N LEU A 133 3.34 -4.12 -5.78
CA LEU A 133 3.92 -5.03 -6.76
C LEU A 133 4.27 -6.38 -6.14
N ALA A 134 4.87 -6.40 -4.95
CA ALA A 134 5.21 -7.63 -4.23
C ALA A 134 3.96 -8.51 -4.00
N THR A 135 2.84 -7.90 -3.60
CA THR A 135 1.58 -8.66 -3.42
C THR A 135 0.98 -9.15 -4.73
N ARG A 136 1.14 -8.41 -5.84
CA ARG A 136 0.79 -8.92 -7.18
C ARG A 136 1.68 -10.08 -7.62
N PHE A 137 2.98 -10.05 -7.34
CA PHE A 137 3.87 -11.17 -7.64
C PHE A 137 3.49 -12.42 -6.85
N LEU A 138 3.14 -12.29 -5.57
CA LEU A 138 2.64 -13.41 -4.75
C LEU A 138 1.36 -14.06 -5.34
N LYS A 139 0.47 -13.25 -5.91
CA LYS A 139 -0.71 -13.76 -6.64
C LYS A 139 -0.30 -14.61 -7.85
N ILE A 140 0.66 -14.14 -8.64
CA ILE A 140 1.11 -14.83 -9.86
C ILE A 140 1.84 -16.14 -9.50
N THR A 141 2.73 -16.11 -8.51
CA THR A 141 3.48 -17.32 -8.08
C THR A 141 2.54 -18.40 -7.57
N LYS A 142 1.49 -18.06 -6.80
CA LYS A 142 0.46 -19.01 -6.36
C LYS A 142 -0.28 -19.66 -7.53
N ILE A 143 -0.65 -18.88 -8.54
CA ILE A 143 -1.33 -19.40 -9.74
C ILE A 143 -0.41 -20.39 -10.47
N CYS A 144 0.86 -20.03 -10.67
CA CYS A 144 1.85 -20.91 -11.28
C CYS A 144 2.07 -22.20 -10.48
N LEU A 145 2.20 -22.13 -9.15
CA LEU A 145 2.36 -23.29 -8.28
C LEU A 145 1.14 -24.24 -8.33
N THR A 146 -0.06 -23.66 -8.30
CA THR A 146 -1.30 -24.44 -8.38
C THR A 146 -1.41 -25.16 -9.72
N LYS A 147 -1.07 -24.48 -10.84
CA LYS A 147 -1.05 -25.08 -12.17
C LYS A 147 -0.01 -26.20 -12.28
N LYS A 148 1.19 -26.01 -11.72
CA LYS A 148 2.25 -27.03 -11.70
C LYS A 148 1.83 -28.30 -10.93
N ASN A 149 1.20 -28.13 -9.77
CA ASN A 149 0.71 -29.27 -8.98
C ASN A 149 -0.44 -30.01 -9.68
N PHE A 150 -1.30 -29.30 -10.42
CA PHE A 150 -2.35 -29.92 -11.23
C PHE A 150 -1.78 -30.78 -12.37
N PHE A 151 -0.81 -30.25 -13.13
CA PHE A 151 -0.14 -31.01 -14.20
C PHE A 151 0.66 -32.20 -13.68
N LYS A 152 1.31 -32.07 -12.51
CA LYS A 152 2.00 -33.21 -11.87
C LYS A 152 1.00 -34.33 -11.51
N LYS A 153 -0.16 -33.97 -10.97
CA LYS A 153 -1.22 -34.95 -10.61
C LYS A 153 -1.82 -35.68 -11.81
N ILE A 154 -1.87 -35.05 -12.98
CA ILE A 154 -2.29 -35.72 -14.23
C ILE A 154 -1.21 -36.71 -14.67
N LYS A 155 0.06 -36.29 -14.66
CA LYS A 155 1.18 -37.15 -15.07
C LYS A 155 1.42 -38.35 -14.14
N ASP A 156 1.10 -38.25 -12.86
CA ASP A 156 1.23 -39.35 -11.90
C ASP A 156 0.04 -40.35 -11.97
N ASN A 157 -1.01 -40.05 -12.76
CA ASN A 157 -2.21 -40.88 -12.93
C ASN A 157 -2.31 -41.58 -14.31
N ASP A 158 -1.36 -41.31 -15.21
CA ASP A 158 -1.16 -41.98 -16.51
C ASP A 158 0.07 -42.90 -16.42
#